data_AF-A0A1H2LMG1-F1
#
_entry.id   AF-A0A1H2LMG1-F1
#
_cell.length_a   1.000
_cell.length_b   1.000
_cell.length_c   1.000
_cell.angle_alpha   90.00
_cell.angle_beta   90.00
_cell.angle_gamma   90.00
#
_symmetry.space_group_name_H-M   'P 1'
#
loop_
_entity.id
_entity.type
_entity.pdbx_description
1 polymer ?
#
loop_
_entity_poly.entity_id
_entity_poly.type
_entity_poly.pdbx_seq_one_letter_code
_entity_poly.pdbx_strand_id
1 'polypeptide(L)' 'MKQAIAELQRTAEIAEHNQPYSEAEGDTAQAELQRTTSQECREAIEQLKGDSPDL' A
#
# COMPACT_ATOMS: atom_id res chain seq x y z
N MET A 1 -10.90 -7.21 11.16
CA MET A 1 -10.48 -5.82 10.90
C MET A 1 -8.99 -5.58 11.23
N LYS A 2 -8.52 -5.85 12.46
CA LYS A 2 -7.09 -5.69 12.82
C LYS A 2 -6.11 -6.46 11.91
N GLN A 3 -6.43 -7.71 11.56
CA GLN A 3 -5.62 -8.51 10.63
C GLN A 3 -5.62 -7.94 9.19
N ALA A 4 -6.79 -7.56 8.67
CA ALA A 4 -6.89 -6.95 7.34
C ALA A 4 -6.10 -5.63 7.24
N ILE A 5 -6.17 -4.77 8.26
CA ILE A 5 -5.36 -3.54 8.32
C ILE A 5 -3.86 -3.87 8.34
N ALA A 6 -3.44 -4.88 9.10
CA ALA A 6 -2.03 -5.27 9.16
C ALA A 6 -1.52 -5.83 7.82
N GLU A 7 -2.34 -6.58 7.09
CA GLU A 7 -2.00 -7.08 5.75
C GLU A 7 -1.89 -5.95 4.72
N LEU A 8 -2.83 -5.00 4.73
CA LEU A 8 -2.78 -3.80 3.89
C LEU A 8 -1.56 -2.94 4.21
N GLN A 9 -1.22 -2.77 5.49
CA GLN A 9 -0.04 -2.02 5.93
C GLN A 9 1.25 -2.66 5.39
N ARG A 10 1.41 -3.97 5.59
CA ARG A 10 2.56 -4.71 5.08
C ARG A 10 2.67 -4.59 3.55
N THR A 11 1.55 -4.68 2.84
CA THR A 11 1.54 -4.60 1.38
C THR A 11 1.94 -3.21 0.89
N ALA A 12 1.42 -2.16 1.52
CA ALA A 12 1.83 -0.79 1.22
C ALA A 12 3.33 -0.57 1.47
N GLU A 13 3.85 -1.03 2.60
CA GLU A 13 5.27 -0.89 2.96
C GLU A 13 6.20 -1.61 1.96
N ILE A 14 5.82 -2.82 1.51
CA ILE A 14 6.59 -3.56 0.51
C ILE A 14 6.59 -2.82 -0.84
N ALA A 15 5.43 -2.31 -1.25
CA ALA A 15 5.30 -1.59 -2.51
C ALA A 15 6.08 -0.26 -2.49
N GLU A 16 5.97 0.51 -1.40
CA GLU A 16 6.74 1.74 -1.17
C GLU A 16 8.24 1.49 -1.15
N HIS A 17 8.68 0.40 -0.50
CA HIS A 17 10.08 0.01 -0.48
C HIS A 17 10.59 -0.36 -1.87
N ASN A 18 9.78 -1.04 -2.68
CA ASN A 18 10.23 -1.59 -3.97
C ASN A 18 10.14 -0.60 -5.13
N GLN A 19 9.26 0.41 -5.06
CA GLN A 19 9.10 1.44 -6.10
C GLN A 19 10.42 2.07 -6.57
N PRO A 20 11.30 2.58 -5.67
CA PRO A 20 12.54 3.23 -6.09
C PRO A 20 13.51 2.28 -6.80
N TYR A 21 13.47 0.98 -6.50
CA TYR A 21 14.32 0.00 -7.17
C TYR A 21 13.84 -0.25 -8.60
N SER A 22 12.53 -0.40 -8.82
CA SER A 22 11.97 -0.52 -10.17
C SER A 22 12.23 0.72 -11.01
N GLU A 23 12.13 1.92 -10.42
CA GLU A 23 12.51 3.18 -11.08
C GLU A 23 13.98 3.20 -11.48
N ALA A 24 14.89 2.75 -10.60
CA ALA A 24 16.32 2.68 -10.86
C ALA A 24 16.68 1.64 -11.95
N GLU A 25 15.92 0.54 -12.03
CA GLU A 25 16.07 -0.49 -13.07
C GLU A 25 15.43 -0.07 -14.41
N GLY A 26 14.71 1.05 -14.45
CA GLY A 26 13.99 1.52 -15.64
C GLY A 26 12.69 0.77 -15.93
N ASP A 27 12.22 -0.06 -14.99
CA ASP A 27 10.93 -0.73 -15.07
C ASP A 27 9.80 0.20 -14.60
N THR A 28 9.42 1.13 -15.49
CA THR A 28 8.42 2.15 -15.18
C THR A 28 7.04 1.57 -14.92
N ALA A 29 6.70 0.44 -15.57
CA ALA A 29 5.41 -0.22 -15.38
C ALA A 29 5.32 -0.84 -13.98
N GLN A 30 6.39 -1.49 -13.53
CA GLN A 30 6.45 -2.04 -12.17
C GLN A 30 6.47 -0.94 -11.11
N ALA A 31 7.20 0.15 -11.34
CA ALA A 31 7.20 1.31 -10.46
C ALA A 31 5.80 1.94 -10.32
N GLU A 32 5.07 2.08 -11.42
CA GLU A 32 3.69 2.57 -11.40
C GLU A 32 2.77 1.62 -10.63
N LEU A 33 2.86 0.31 -10.87
CA LEU A 33 2.08 -0.69 -10.13
C LEU A 33 2.36 -0.60 -8.62
N GLN A 34 3.61 -0.43 -8.21
CA GLN A 34 4.00 -0.30 -6.80
C GLN A 34 3.47 1.00 -6.18
N ARG A 35 3.51 2.11 -6.93
CA ARG A 35 2.88 3.37 -6.49
C ARG A 35 1.38 3.19 -6.29
N THR A 36 0.66 2.65 -7.27
CA THR A 36 -0.80 2.46 -7.18
C THR A 36 -1.16 1.51 -6.06
N THR A 37 -0.46 0.38 -5.95
CA THR A 37 -0.72 -0.63 -4.89
C THR A 37 -0.57 -0.02 -3.50
N SER A 38 0.48 0.77 -3.26
CA SER A 38 0.65 1.43 -1.96
C SER A 38 -0.46 2.45 -1.69
N GLN A 39 -0.81 3.28 -2.67
CA GLN A 39 -1.91 4.25 -2.54
C GLN A 39 -3.24 3.57 -2.20
N GLU A 40 -3.64 2.56 -2.97
CA GLU A 40 -4.89 1.84 -2.74
C GLU A 40 -4.93 1.15 -1.37
N CYS A 41 -3.80 0.57 -0.94
CA CYS A 41 -3.71 -0.03 0.40
C CYS A 41 -3.88 1.02 1.51
N ARG A 42 -3.26 2.20 1.36
CA ARG A 42 -3.38 3.30 2.34
C ARG A 42 -4.82 3.83 2.40
N GLU A 43 -5.47 4.01 1.25
CA GLU A 43 -6.87 4.42 1.18
C GLU A 43 -7.82 3.40 1.82
N ALA A 44 -7.62 2.11 1.54
CA ALA A 44 -8.41 1.04 2.14
C ALA A 44 -8.25 0.98 3.67
N ILE A 45 -7.05 1.23 4.19
CA ILE A 45 -6.82 1.33 5.64
C ILE A 45 -7.61 2.48 6.24
N GLU A 46 -7.62 3.66 5.61
CA GLU A 46 -8.36 4.81 6.13
C GLU A 46 -9.87 4.58 6.08
N GLN A 47 -10.39 3.92 5.04
CA GLN A 47 -11.79 3.48 5.00
C GLN A 47 -12.11 2.51 6.14
N LEU A 48 -11.28 1.48 6.35
CA LEU A 48 -11.49 0.49 7.42
C LEU A 48 -11.39 1.09 8.83
N LYS A 49 -10.57 2.12 9.04
CA LYS A 49 -10.51 2.85 10.30
C LYS A 49 -11.70 3.80 10.48
N GLY A 50 -12.12 4.47 9.41
CA GLY A 50 -13.28 5.37 9.40
C GLY A 50 -14.60 4.64 9.65
N ASP A 51 -14.72 3.40 9.17
CA ASP A 51 -15.86 2.51 9.39
C ASP A 51 -15.87 1.85 10.78
N SER A 52 -14.90 2.17 11.65
CA SER A 52 -14.89 1.74 13.06
C SER A 52 -14.35 2.84 13.97
N PRO A 53 -15.17 3.87 14.27
CA PRO A 53 -14.78 4.92 15.19
C PRO A 53 -14.63 4.47 16.66
N ASP A 54 -15.09 3.26 17.04
CA ASP A 54 -15.17 2.80 18.44
C ASP A 54 -14.69 1.34 18.67
N LEU A 55 -13.44 1.01 18.33
CA LEU A 55 -12.75 -0.19 18.83
C LEU A 55 -11.33 0.09 19.35
#